data_AF-D5SY91-F1
#
_entry.id   AF-D5SY91-F1
#
_cell.length_a   1.000
_cell.length_b   1.000
_cell.length_c   1.000
_cell.angle_alpha   90.00
_cell.angle_beta   90.00
_cell.angle_gamma   90.00
#
_symmetry.space_group_name_H-M   'P 1'
#
loop_
_entity.id
_entity.type
_entity.pdbx_description
1 polymer ?
#
loop_
_entity_poly.entity_id
_entity_poly.type
_entity_poly.pdbx_seq_one_letter_code
_entity_poly.pdbx_strand_id
1 'polypeptide(L)'
;MLCCLGFLLAHGKVGAADEPSIDKTPPVKIQPQEARKFIGQNVEVTFLVKAAKYSEKRKTVYLDSEANFHLETNLGIAIDEQGIFLLKDVEKIESPADHFRGKAIRVTGFLILEDERPYIRVTSSRQISVIPQPAPKP
;
A
#
# COMPACT_ATOMS: atom_id res chain seq x y z
N MET A 1 -25.10 -64.78 -10.10
CA MET A 1 -25.77 -64.10 -11.23
C MET A 1 -25.95 -62.64 -10.80
N LEU A 2 -24.91 -61.83 -10.99
CA LEU A 2 -24.70 -60.95 -12.15
C LEU A 2 -25.78 -59.85 -12.23
N CYS A 3 -25.44 -58.64 -11.78
CA CYS A 3 -25.40 -57.47 -12.65
C CYS A 3 -24.88 -56.24 -11.90
N CYS A 4 -23.67 -55.84 -12.29
CA CYS A 4 -23.15 -54.49 -12.10
C CYS A 4 -24.07 -53.50 -12.81
N LEU A 5 -24.42 -52.40 -12.13
CA LEU A 5 -24.78 -51.16 -12.81
C LEU A 5 -24.05 -50.04 -12.09
N GLY A 6 -23.01 -49.54 -12.75
CA GLY A 6 -22.30 -48.35 -12.33
C GLY A 6 -23.20 -47.13 -12.48
N PHE A 7 -23.16 -46.26 -11.47
CA PHE A 7 -23.43 -44.85 -11.68
C PHE A 7 -22.32 -44.02 -11.06
N LEU A 8 -21.57 -43.45 -11.98
CA LEU A 8 -20.60 -42.40 -11.84
C LEU A 8 -21.27 -41.21 -11.13
N LEU A 9 -20.71 -40.75 -10.02
CA LEU A 9 -20.86 -39.36 -9.57
C LEU A 9 -19.63 -38.99 -8.74
N ALA A 10 -18.65 -38.47 -9.48
CA ALA A 10 -17.58 -37.66 -8.95
C ALA A 10 -18.19 -36.51 -8.13
N HIS A 11 -18.13 -36.63 -6.80
CA HIS A 11 -18.29 -35.45 -5.96
C HIS A 11 -16.96 -34.72 -5.94
N GLY A 12 -16.88 -33.76 -6.86
CA GLY A 12 -15.86 -32.73 -6.88
C GLY A 12 -15.70 -32.17 -5.48
N LYS A 13 -14.47 -32.30 -4.98
CA LYS A 13 -13.97 -31.59 -3.82
C LYS A 13 -14.11 -30.10 -4.15
N VAL A 14 -15.16 -29.48 -3.63
CA VAL A 14 -15.34 -28.03 -3.69
C VAL A 14 -14.14 -27.45 -2.96
N GLY A 15 -13.19 -26.93 -3.74
CA GLY A 15 -12.03 -26.23 -3.26
C GLY A 15 -12.52 -25.12 -2.33
N ALA A 16 -11.97 -25.12 -1.13
CA ALA A 16 -12.09 -24.02 -0.20
C ALA A 16 -11.87 -22.71 -0.96
N ALA A 17 -12.76 -21.75 -0.71
CA ALA A 17 -12.50 -20.37 -1.05
C ALA A 17 -11.09 -20.03 -0.55
N ASP A 18 -10.18 -19.75 -1.48
CA ASP A 18 -8.92 -19.08 -1.19
C ASP A 18 -9.27 -17.67 -0.68
N GLU A 19 -9.57 -17.59 0.62
CA GLU A 19 -9.29 -16.37 1.37
C GLU A 19 -7.81 -16.06 1.13
N PRO A 20 -7.44 -14.87 0.63
CA PRO A 20 -6.04 -14.51 0.51
C PRO A 20 -5.46 -14.50 1.92
N SER A 21 -4.76 -15.58 2.24
CA SER A 21 -3.95 -15.73 3.43
C SER A 21 -2.96 -14.57 3.40
N ILE A 22 -3.21 -13.54 4.21
CA ILE A 22 -2.27 -12.45 4.43
C ILE A 22 -1.02 -13.09 5.02
N ASP A 23 -0.09 -13.35 4.12
CA ASP A 23 1.11 -14.13 4.35
C ASP A 23 1.90 -13.51 5.51
N LYS A 24 2.32 -14.34 6.48
CA LYS A 24 3.11 -13.94 7.65
C LYS A 24 4.56 -13.60 7.29
N THR A 25 4.81 -13.19 6.05
CA THR A 25 6.11 -12.74 5.60
C THR A 25 6.34 -11.31 6.05
N PRO A 26 7.41 -11.01 6.80
CA PRO A 26 7.73 -9.65 7.20
C PRO A 26 7.89 -8.77 5.95
N PRO A 27 7.43 -7.50 6.00
CA PRO A 27 7.49 -6.62 4.84
C PRO A 27 8.94 -6.41 4.39
N VAL A 28 9.16 -6.51 3.08
CA VAL A 28 10.50 -6.32 2.49
C VAL A 28 10.84 -4.84 2.55
N LYS A 29 11.98 -4.49 3.16
CA LYS A 29 12.44 -3.10 3.22
C LYS A 29 13.04 -2.71 1.87
N ILE A 30 12.51 -1.66 1.27
CA ILE A 30 12.94 -1.18 -0.05
C ILE A 30 13.21 0.31 -0.06
N GLN A 31 13.95 0.79 -1.07
CA GLN A 31 14.01 2.21 -1.40
C GLN A 31 12.92 2.60 -2.40
N PRO A 32 12.44 3.87 -2.41
CA PRO A 32 11.42 4.33 -3.35
C PRO A 32 11.73 4.03 -4.82
N GLN A 33 13.00 4.18 -5.22
CA GLN A 33 13.44 3.97 -6.59
C GLN A 33 13.39 2.50 -7.03
N GLU A 34 13.32 1.58 -6.07
CA GLU A 34 13.26 0.14 -6.31
C GLU A 34 11.84 -0.40 -6.36
N ALA A 35 10.84 0.42 -6.04
CA ALA A 35 9.41 0.07 -5.97
C ALA A 35 8.93 -0.77 -7.16
N ARG A 36 9.32 -0.41 -8.38
CA ARG A 36 8.94 -1.12 -9.62
C ARG A 36 9.39 -2.59 -9.65
N LYS A 37 10.42 -2.98 -8.90
CA LYS A 37 10.90 -4.37 -8.82
C LYS A 37 10.07 -5.22 -7.84
N PHE A 38 9.32 -4.59 -6.94
CA PHE A 38 8.58 -5.24 -5.85
C PHE A 38 7.06 -5.07 -5.99
N ILE A 39 6.57 -4.79 -7.20
CA ILE A 39 5.13 -4.77 -7.51
C ILE A 39 4.52 -6.12 -7.11
N GLY A 40 3.36 -6.07 -6.44
CA GLY A 40 2.66 -7.26 -5.97
C GLY A 40 3.23 -7.85 -4.69
N GLN A 41 4.10 -7.14 -3.97
CA GLN A 41 4.65 -7.58 -2.69
C GLN A 41 4.28 -6.62 -1.55
N ASN A 42 4.26 -7.15 -0.33
CA ASN A 42 4.14 -6.35 0.89
C ASN A 42 5.53 -5.79 1.26
N VAL A 43 5.65 -4.46 1.26
CA VAL A 43 6.93 -3.78 1.46
C VAL A 43 6.85 -2.74 2.56
N GLU A 44 8.00 -2.40 3.10
CA GLU A 44 8.21 -1.26 3.98
C GLU A 44 9.14 -0.28 3.29
N VAL A 45 8.71 0.97 3.16
CA VAL A 45 9.50 2.04 2.57
C VAL A 45 9.63 3.18 3.55
N THR A 46 10.79 3.82 3.57
CA THR A 46 11.04 5.01 4.37
C THR A 46 11.60 6.11 3.48
N PHE A 47 10.94 7.26 3.43
CA PHE A 47 11.38 8.37 2.58
C PHE A 47 10.83 9.73 3.02
N LEU A 48 11.43 10.80 2.48
CA LEU A 48 10.96 12.17 2.66
C LEU A 48 9.83 12.47 1.67
N VAL A 49 8.66 12.87 2.17
CA VAL A 49 7.56 13.31 1.32
C VAL A 49 7.92 14.66 0.69
N LYS A 50 8.22 14.67 -0.61
CA LYS A 50 8.60 15.88 -1.35
C LYS A 50 7.39 16.61 -1.91
N ALA A 51 6.36 15.86 -2.32
CA ALA A 51 5.09 16.43 -2.76
C ALA A 51 3.92 15.72 -2.08
N ALA A 52 2.86 16.47 -1.81
CA ALA A 52 1.60 15.95 -1.29
C ALA A 52 0.44 16.68 -1.97
N LYS A 53 -0.63 15.96 -2.29
CA LYS A 53 -1.85 16.56 -2.86
C LYS A 53 -3.09 15.78 -2.44
N TYR A 54 -4.19 16.48 -2.23
CA TYR A 54 -5.50 15.87 -2.16
C TYR A 54 -6.15 15.89 -3.55
N SER A 55 -6.68 14.75 -3.99
CA SER A 55 -7.45 14.65 -5.21
C SER A 55 -8.93 14.60 -4.86
N GLU A 56 -9.66 15.69 -5.11
CA GLU A 56 -11.12 15.72 -4.88
C GLU A 56 -11.86 14.69 -5.73
N LYS A 57 -11.40 14.48 -6.98
CA LYS A 57 -12.00 13.51 -7.91
C LYS A 57 -11.91 12.07 -7.43
N ARG A 58 -10.76 11.69 -6.83
CA ARG A 58 -10.53 10.31 -6.34
C ARG A 58 -10.71 10.20 -4.82
N LYS A 59 -11.05 11.30 -4.13
CA LYS A 59 -11.09 11.42 -2.67
C LYS A 59 -9.88 10.78 -1.97
N THR A 60 -8.71 10.94 -2.57
CA THR A 60 -7.48 10.25 -2.17
C THR A 60 -6.39 11.29 -1.93
N VAL A 61 -5.63 11.14 -0.86
CA VAL A 61 -4.41 11.92 -0.62
C VAL A 61 -3.23 11.15 -1.21
N TYR A 62 -2.46 11.82 -2.05
CA TYR A 62 -1.22 11.31 -2.63
C TYR A 62 -0.03 11.94 -1.92
N LEU A 63 0.91 11.11 -1.46
CA LEU A 63 2.21 11.53 -0.94
C LEU A 63 3.29 10.95 -1.84
N ASP A 64 4.11 11.80 -2.45
CA ASP A 64 5.10 11.44 -3.46
C ASP A 64 6.52 11.57 -2.89
N SER A 65 7.36 10.59 -3.22
CA SER A 65 8.78 10.60 -2.86
C SER A 65 9.59 11.62 -3.66
N GLU A 66 9.09 11.99 -4.84
CA GLU A 66 9.69 13.00 -5.70
C GLU A 66 8.81 14.25 -5.83
N ALA A 67 9.45 15.40 -6.07
CA ALA A 67 8.71 16.64 -6.32
C ALA A 67 7.95 16.58 -7.66
N ASN A 68 8.49 15.83 -8.63
CA ASN A 68 7.86 15.54 -9.90
C ASN A 68 7.37 14.08 -9.91
N PHE A 69 6.05 13.91 -9.84
CA PHE A 69 5.40 12.60 -9.80
C PHE A 69 5.45 11.83 -11.14
N HIS A 70 5.94 12.45 -12.22
CA HIS A 70 6.19 11.79 -13.51
C HIS A 70 7.53 11.05 -13.57
N LEU A 71 8.41 11.23 -12.58
CA LEU A 71 9.68 10.53 -12.55
C LEU A 71 9.46 9.04 -12.32
N GLU A 72 10.19 8.20 -13.06
CA GLU A 72 10.10 6.74 -12.92
C GLU A 72 10.52 6.23 -11.54
N THR A 73 11.36 7.04 -10.87
CA THR A 73 11.85 6.82 -9.51
C THR A 73 10.86 7.26 -8.43
N ASN A 74 9.74 7.89 -8.81
CA ASN A 74 8.71 8.31 -7.88
C ASN A 74 7.93 7.10 -7.35
N LEU A 75 7.81 7.02 -6.02
CA LEU A 75 6.86 6.17 -5.34
C LEU A 75 5.75 7.05 -4.76
N GLY A 76 4.51 6.77 -5.14
CA GLY A 76 3.35 7.41 -4.57
C GLY A 76 2.76 6.60 -3.42
N ILE A 77 2.26 7.27 -2.39
CA ILE A 77 1.44 6.68 -1.34
C ILE A 77 0.03 7.21 -1.54
N ALA A 78 -0.90 6.31 -1.79
CA ALA A 78 -2.30 6.64 -1.98
C ALA A 78 -3.06 6.32 -0.70
N ILE A 79 -3.44 7.36 0.05
CA ILE A 79 -4.29 7.24 1.22
C ILE A 79 -5.73 7.43 0.76
N ASP A 80 -6.52 6.36 0.82
CA ASP A 80 -7.90 6.37 0.37
C ASP A 80 -8.85 7.07 1.38
N GLU A 81 -10.13 7.17 1.04
CA GLU A 81 -11.14 7.83 1.87
C GLU A 81 -11.21 7.22 3.29
N GLN A 82 -11.04 5.89 3.41
CA GLN A 82 -11.03 5.19 4.69
C GLN A 82 -9.77 5.53 5.52
N GLY A 83 -8.59 5.49 4.90
CA GLY A 83 -7.34 5.88 5.53
C GLY A 83 -7.35 7.34 5.97
N ILE A 84 -7.88 8.24 5.14
CA ILE A 84 -8.06 9.66 5.48
C ILE A 84 -8.98 9.81 6.69
N PHE A 85 -10.12 9.12 6.70
CA PHE A 85 -11.05 9.15 7.82
C PHE A 85 -10.38 8.71 9.12
N LEU A 86 -9.65 7.59 9.10
CA LEU A 86 -8.95 7.07 10.29
C LEU A 86 -7.84 8.01 10.75
N LEU A 87 -7.08 8.61 9.85
CA LEU A 87 -6.05 9.59 10.22
C LEU A 87 -6.65 10.84 10.86
N LYS A 88 -7.81 11.30 10.37
CA LYS A 88 -8.53 12.44 10.96
C LYS A 88 -9.15 12.09 12.30
N ASP A 89 -9.81 10.95 12.41
CA ASP A 89 -10.60 10.60 13.58
C ASP A 89 -9.74 10.01 14.72
N VAL A 90 -8.82 9.11 14.40
CA VAL A 90 -7.98 8.40 15.38
C VAL A 90 -6.74 9.22 15.73
N GLU A 91 -5.99 9.67 14.73
CA GLU A 91 -4.71 10.37 14.92
C GLU A 91 -4.89 11.90 15.03
N LYS A 92 -6.12 12.42 14.88
CA LYS A 92 -6.44 13.86 14.90
C LYS A 92 -5.65 14.68 13.87
N ILE A 93 -5.37 14.07 12.72
CA ILE A 93 -4.67 14.71 11.60
C ILE A 93 -5.69 15.37 10.66
N GLU A 94 -5.92 16.68 10.80
CA GLU A 94 -6.94 17.43 10.04
C GLU A 94 -6.73 17.41 8.52
N SER A 95 -5.47 17.63 8.09
CA SER A 95 -5.05 17.57 6.69
C SER A 95 -3.89 16.58 6.55
N PRO A 96 -4.13 15.33 6.13
CA PRO A 96 -3.06 14.36 5.92
C PRO A 96 -2.02 14.84 4.92
N ALA A 97 -2.43 15.54 3.85
CA ALA A 97 -1.51 16.07 2.85
C ALA A 97 -0.52 17.06 3.47
N ASP A 98 -1.01 18.04 4.24
CA ASP A 98 -0.15 19.05 4.87
C ASP A 98 0.64 18.48 6.04
N HIS A 99 0.06 17.52 6.78
CA HIS A 99 0.70 16.90 7.91
C HIS A 99 1.95 16.11 7.51
N PHE A 100 1.91 15.36 6.41
CA PHE A 100 3.03 14.52 6.00
C PHE A 100 4.02 15.22 5.07
N ARG A 101 3.60 16.30 4.38
CA ARG A 101 4.47 17.05 3.47
C ARG A 101 5.75 17.53 4.16
N GLY A 102 6.90 17.27 3.53
CA GLY A 102 8.21 17.67 4.05
C GLY A 102 8.69 16.86 5.26
N LYS A 103 7.95 15.84 5.70
CA LYS A 103 8.35 14.93 6.77
C LYS A 103 8.88 13.62 6.20
N ALA A 104 9.77 12.98 6.96
CA ALA A 104 10.15 11.60 6.68
C ALA A 104 9.07 10.68 7.23
N ILE A 105 8.59 9.76 6.39
CA ILE A 105 7.57 8.79 6.76
C ILE A 105 8.09 7.39 6.53
N ARG A 106 7.63 6.46 7.35
CA ARG A 106 7.70 5.01 7.11
C ARG A 106 6.31 4.54 6.72
N VAL A 107 6.22 3.82 5.61
CA VAL A 107 4.97 3.26 5.12
C VAL A 107 5.14 1.77 4.88
N THR A 108 4.17 0.99 5.34
CA THR A 108 4.11 -0.46 5.11
C THR A 108 2.83 -0.81 4.38
N GLY A 109 2.93 -1.54 3.27
CA GLY A 109 1.77 -2.00 2.55
C GLY A 109 2.09 -2.70 1.25
N PHE A 110 1.03 -3.08 0.55
CA PHE A 110 1.13 -3.75 -0.74
C PHE A 110 1.44 -2.76 -1.84
N LEU A 111 2.46 -3.06 -2.63
CA LEU A 111 2.88 -2.21 -3.74
C LEU A 111 2.11 -2.61 -5.00
N ILE A 112 1.36 -1.66 -5.57
CA ILE A 112 0.54 -1.84 -6.77
C ILE A 112 1.09 -0.96 -7.90
N LEU A 113 0.77 -1.34 -9.14
CA LEU A 113 1.02 -0.50 -10.32
C LEU A 113 -0.33 0.01 -10.83
N GLU A 114 -0.52 1.33 -10.83
CA GLU A 114 -1.75 1.99 -11.32
C GLU A 114 -1.34 3.15 -12.22
N ASP A 115 -1.95 3.31 -13.40
CA ASP A 115 -1.57 4.35 -14.37
C ASP A 115 -0.04 4.40 -14.62
N GLU A 116 0.57 3.21 -14.81
CA GLU A 116 2.03 2.98 -15.02
C GLU A 116 2.94 3.51 -13.90
N ARG A 117 2.37 3.76 -12.71
CA ARG A 117 3.09 4.30 -11.55
C ARG A 117 2.95 3.40 -10.33
N PRO A 118 4.04 3.19 -9.57
CA PRO A 118 3.99 2.41 -8.36
C PRO A 118 3.31 3.20 -7.25
N TYR A 119 2.34 2.57 -6.58
CA TYR A 119 1.68 3.10 -5.40
C TYR A 119 1.67 2.10 -4.25
N ILE A 120 1.70 2.61 -3.02
CA ILE A 120 1.29 1.84 -1.84
C ILE A 120 -0.05 2.39 -1.38
N ARG A 121 -1.06 1.52 -1.25
CA ARG A 121 -2.36 1.90 -0.68
C ARG A 121 -2.32 1.85 0.83
N VAL A 122 -2.74 2.95 1.45
CA VAL A 122 -2.85 3.11 2.90
C VAL A 122 -4.34 3.24 3.24
N THR A 123 -4.86 2.22 3.93
CA THR A 123 -6.24 2.14 4.38
C THR A 123 -6.37 2.20 5.90
N SER A 124 -5.24 2.16 6.62
CA SER A 124 -5.17 2.23 8.08
C SER A 124 -4.08 3.19 8.56
N SER A 125 -4.30 3.88 9.68
CA SER A 125 -3.29 4.77 10.29
C SER A 125 -2.02 4.01 10.70
N ARG A 126 -2.12 2.71 11.01
CA ARG A 126 -0.97 1.88 11.42
C ARG A 126 0.04 1.62 10.30
N GLN A 127 -0.38 1.79 9.05
CA GLN A 127 0.48 1.57 7.89
C GLN A 127 1.43 2.73 7.64
N ILE A 128 1.17 3.91 8.19
CA ILE A 128 1.96 5.11 7.96
C ILE A 128 2.37 5.74 9.29
N SER A 129 3.63 6.13 9.42
CA SER A 129 4.09 6.83 10.61
C SER A 129 5.16 7.86 10.22
N VAL A 130 5.12 9.03 10.85
CA VAL A 130 6.23 9.98 10.77
C VAL A 130 7.39 9.39 11.56
N ILE A 131 8.57 9.34 10.95
CA ILE A 131 9.79 8.97 11.65
C ILE A 131 10.58 10.24 12.00
N PRO A 132 11.26 10.28 13.15
CA PRO A 132 12.23 11.34 13.43
C PRO A 132 13.31 11.28 12.35
N GLN A 133 13.49 12.36 11.59
CA GLN A 133 14.68 12.46 10.75
C GLN A 133 15.90 12.50 11.68
N PRO A 134 16.92 11.64 11.48
CA PRO A 134 18.22 11.96 12.02
C PRO A 134 18.62 13.30 11.42
N ALA A 135 18.98 14.27 12.27
CA ALA A 135 19.40 15.59 11.82
C ALA A 135 20.44 15.44 10.70
N PRO A 136 20.39 16.27 9.63
CA PRO A 136 21.40 16.24 8.60
C PRO A 136 22.76 16.37 9.29
N LYS A 137 23.61 15.34 9.13
CA LYS A 137 24.98 15.38 9.66
C LYS A 137 25.69 16.54 8.95
N PRO A 138 26.24 17.53 9.69
CA PRO A 138 26.87 18.71 9.11
C PRO A 138 28.09 18.35 8.27
#